data_AF-A0A409XR27-F1
#
_entry.id   AF-A0A409XR27-F1
#
_cell.length_a   1.000
_cell.length_b   1.000
_cell.length_c   1.000
_cell.angle_alpha   90.00
_cell.angle_beta   90.00
_cell.angle_gamma   90.00
#
_symmetry.space_group_name_H-M   'P 1'
#
loop_
_entity.id
_entity.type
_entity.pdbx_description
1 polymer ?
#
loop_
_entity_poly.entity_id
_entity_poly.type
_entity_poly.pdbx_seq_one_letter_code
_entity_poly.pdbx_strand_id
1 'polypeptide(L)'
;MVKINRKKEISINKLTVFNGDRLKSKSFLQDCYLYMDINNNIYNTDKKKIAFILSFCIEGGAKLWKEQYLTLRTKGTFPNQTIEWDTLGTFLEKFHDAFTPVDKTRSAMNDIK
;
A
#
# COMPACT_ATOMS: atom_id res chain seq x y z
N MET A 1 -5.39 -0.56 39.45
CA MET A 1 -5.30 0.26 38.21
C MET A 1 -4.17 -0.27 37.35
N VAL A 2 -4.47 -0.92 36.23
CA VAL A 2 -3.44 -1.33 35.24
C VAL A 2 -3.09 -0.09 34.42
N LYS A 3 -1.85 0.41 34.54
CA LYS A 3 -1.33 1.43 33.62
C LYS A 3 -1.19 0.78 32.24
N ILE A 4 -2.18 0.96 31.38
CA ILE A 4 -2.05 0.62 29.96
C ILE A 4 -1.07 1.64 29.38
N ASN A 5 0.19 1.25 29.25
CA ASN A 5 1.22 2.08 28.63
C ASN A 5 0.94 2.10 27.12
N ARG A 6 0.05 3.00 26.68
CA ARG A 6 -0.28 3.19 25.27
C ARG A 6 0.99 3.63 24.55
N LYS A 7 1.63 2.71 23.83
CA LYS A 7 2.80 3.02 23.00
C LYS A 7 2.38 4.03 21.95
N LYS A 8 2.97 5.23 22.00
CA LYS A 8 2.64 6.38 21.16
C LYS A 8 3.37 6.25 19.82
N GLU A 9 2.71 6.66 18.75
CA GLU A 9 3.29 6.75 17.41
C GLU A 9 4.31 7.89 17.35
N ILE A 10 5.47 7.61 16.78
CA ILE A 10 6.54 8.56 16.54
C ILE A 10 6.40 9.08 15.12
N SER A 11 6.14 10.38 15.00
CA SER A 11 6.09 11.07 13.71
C SER A 11 7.49 11.58 13.36
N ILE A 12 8.07 11.04 12.29
CA ILE A 12 9.44 11.37 11.84
C ILE A 12 9.48 12.24 10.58
N ASN A 13 8.48 12.10 9.71
CA ASN A 13 8.30 12.91 8.51
C ASN A 13 6.86 12.77 7.99
N LYS A 14 6.38 13.75 7.24
CA LYS A 14 5.07 13.65 6.56
C LYS A 14 5.26 12.81 5.31
N LEU A 15 4.78 11.57 5.36
CA LEU A 15 4.64 10.74 4.17
C LEU A 15 3.80 11.45 3.12
N THR A 16 4.29 11.47 1.90
CA THR A 16 3.61 12.04 0.74
C THR A 16 2.53 11.11 0.21
N VAL A 17 1.47 11.73 -0.31
CA VAL A 17 0.43 11.01 -1.07
C VAL A 17 1.07 10.32 -2.28
N PHE A 18 0.73 9.05 -2.46
CA PHE A 18 1.10 8.30 -3.65
C PHE A 18 -0.04 8.35 -4.66
N ASN A 19 0.25 8.89 -5.84
CA ASN A 19 -0.74 9.08 -6.92
C ASN A 19 -0.70 7.95 -7.98
N GLY A 20 0.20 6.97 -7.83
CA GLY A 20 0.41 5.89 -8.80
C GLY A 20 1.58 6.11 -9.77
N ASP A 21 2.41 7.14 -9.54
CA ASP A 21 3.63 7.37 -10.32
C ASP A 21 4.60 6.17 -10.19
N ARG A 22 4.74 5.41 -11.27
CA ARG A 22 5.55 4.19 -11.33
C ARG A 22 7.04 4.46 -11.08
N LEU A 23 7.52 5.67 -11.33
CA LEU A 23 8.91 6.06 -11.04
C LEU A 23 9.15 6.29 -9.54
N LYS A 24 8.08 6.56 -8.78
CA LYS A 24 8.13 6.84 -7.34
C LYS A 24 7.63 5.69 -6.46
N SER A 25 7.14 4.60 -7.06
CA SER A 25 6.55 3.47 -6.32
C SER A 25 7.56 2.85 -5.33
N LYS A 26 8.81 2.65 -5.77
CA LYS A 26 9.89 2.14 -4.92
C LYS A 26 10.21 3.08 -3.76
N SER A 27 10.43 4.37 -4.02
CA SER A 27 10.77 5.34 -2.96
C SER A 27 9.62 5.48 -1.95
N PHE A 28 8.38 5.50 -2.45
CA PHE A 28 7.19 5.52 -1.60
C PHE A 28 7.15 4.33 -0.63
N LEU A 29 7.37 3.10 -1.12
CA LEU A 29 7.39 1.93 -0.24
C LEU A 29 8.54 1.98 0.78
N GLN A 30 9.72 2.48 0.38
CA GLN A 30 10.84 2.67 1.31
C GLN A 30 10.50 3.64 2.43
N ASP A 31 9.85 4.77 2.12
CA ASP A 31 9.39 5.73 3.12
C ASP A 31 8.36 5.09 4.07
N CYS A 32 7.42 4.29 3.53
CA CYS A 32 6.46 3.56 4.36
C CYS A 32 7.18 2.58 5.30
N TYR A 33 8.18 1.84 4.82
CA TYR A 33 8.93 0.91 5.66
C TYR A 33 9.73 1.60 6.75
N LEU A 34 10.41 2.69 6.43
CA LEU A 34 11.16 3.47 7.42
C LEU A 34 10.23 3.95 8.55
N TYR A 35 9.04 4.44 8.19
CA TYR A 35 8.05 4.86 9.17
C TYR A 35 7.55 3.70 10.03
N MET A 36 7.22 2.57 9.41
CA MET A 36 6.71 1.39 10.10
C MET A 36 7.77 0.72 10.97
N ASP A 37 9.06 0.78 10.61
CA ASP A 37 10.15 0.21 11.39
C ASP A 37 10.33 0.95 12.72
N ILE A 38 10.33 2.28 12.67
CA ILE A 38 10.38 3.14 13.86
C ILE A 38 9.12 2.95 14.73
N ASN A 39 7.99 2.63 14.10
CA ASN A 39 6.70 2.38 14.74
C ASN A 39 6.33 0.89 14.78
N ASN A 40 7.31 -0.02 14.83
CA ASN A 40 7.08 -1.46 14.63
C ASN A 40 6.09 -2.07 15.62
N ASN A 41 6.01 -1.51 16.82
CA ASN A 41 5.10 -1.95 17.88
C ASN A 41 3.64 -1.57 17.58
N ILE A 42 3.42 -0.60 16.70
CA ILE A 42 2.11 -0.16 16.22
C ILE A 42 1.78 -0.97 14.97
N TYR A 43 2.64 -0.93 13.96
CA TYR A 43 2.47 -1.62 12.67
C TYR A 43 3.04 -3.04 12.72
N ASN A 44 2.61 -3.82 13.71
CA ASN A 44 3.12 -5.17 13.99
C ASN A 44 2.36 -6.30 13.29
N THR A 45 1.37 -6.00 12.44
CA THR A 45 0.61 -7.01 11.70
C THR A 45 0.46 -6.62 10.24
N ASP A 46 0.31 -7.61 9.37
CA ASP A 46 0.14 -7.39 7.92
C ASP A 46 -1.03 -6.45 7.62
N LYS A 47 -2.19 -6.69 8.24
CA LYS A 47 -3.36 -5.79 8.16
C LYS A 47 -3.00 -4.33 8.42
N LYS A 48 -2.24 -4.05 9.48
CA LYS A 48 -1.89 -2.66 9.85
C LYS A 48 -0.92 -2.05 8.86
N LYS A 49 0.07 -2.82 8.40
CA LYS A 49 1.06 -2.36 7.41
C LYS A 49 0.39 -2.08 6.06
N ILE A 50 -0.48 -2.97 5.60
CA ILE A 50 -1.25 -2.80 4.36
C ILE A 50 -2.18 -1.58 4.47
N ALA A 51 -2.94 -1.47 5.56
CA ALA A 51 -3.83 -0.32 5.78
C ALA A 51 -3.07 1.02 5.79
N PHE A 52 -1.86 1.03 6.36
CA PHE A 52 -0.99 2.20 6.36
C PHE A 52 -0.61 2.60 4.93
N ILE A 53 -0.09 1.67 4.12
CA ILE A 53 0.27 1.94 2.71
C ILE A 53 -0.96 2.46 1.93
N LEU A 54 -2.12 1.81 2.09
CA LEU A 54 -3.37 2.22 1.43
C LEU A 54 -3.87 3.59 1.89
N SER A 55 -3.51 4.08 3.09
CA SER A 55 -3.93 5.41 3.54
C SER A 55 -3.29 6.56 2.75
N PHE A 56 -2.17 6.30 2.07
CA PHE A 56 -1.50 7.28 1.20
C PHE A 56 -1.91 7.18 -0.27
N CYS A 57 -2.63 6.13 -0.65
CA CYS A 57 -3.14 5.92 -2.01
C CYS A 57 -4.49 6.64 -2.20
N ILE A 58 -4.50 7.97 -2.17
CA ILE A 58 -5.74 8.79 -2.16
C ILE A 58 -5.96 9.62 -3.44
N GLU A 59 -5.02 9.59 -4.38
CA GLU A 59 -5.11 10.32 -5.65
C GLU A 59 -4.70 9.44 -6.84
N GLY A 60 -5.05 9.89 -8.04
CA GLY A 60 -4.61 9.30 -9.31
C GLY A 60 -4.92 7.80 -9.46
N GLY A 61 -4.02 7.09 -10.13
CA GLY A 61 -4.14 5.65 -10.36
C GLY A 61 -4.03 4.81 -9.07
N ALA A 62 -3.33 5.33 -8.06
CA ALA A 62 -3.24 4.66 -6.76
C ALA A 62 -4.58 4.63 -6.02
N LYS A 63 -5.37 5.70 -6.09
CA LYS A 63 -6.74 5.71 -5.54
C LYS A 63 -7.61 4.63 -6.18
N LEU A 64 -7.63 4.59 -7.51
CA LEU A 64 -8.44 3.62 -8.25
C LEU A 64 -8.02 2.18 -7.90
N TRP A 65 -6.72 1.90 -7.88
CA TRP A 65 -6.21 0.58 -7.51
C TRP A 65 -6.56 0.21 -6.06
N LYS A 66 -6.47 1.15 -5.11
CA LYS A 66 -6.90 0.93 -3.72
C LYS A 66 -8.37 0.56 -3.65
N GLU A 67 -9.24 1.27 -4.35
CA GLU A 67 -10.69 1.01 -4.37
C GLU A 67 -10.98 -0.39 -4.93
N GLN A 68 -10.30 -0.78 -6.01
CA GLN A 68 -10.39 -2.12 -6.58
C GLN A 68 -9.89 -3.20 -5.62
N TYR A 69 -8.71 -3.00 -5.03
CA TYR A 69 -8.14 -3.90 -4.04
C TYR A 69 -9.11 -4.13 -2.86
N LEU A 70 -9.65 -3.05 -2.29
CA LEU A 70 -10.60 -3.13 -1.19
C LEU A 70 -11.91 -3.80 -1.61
N THR A 71 -12.42 -3.53 -2.81
CA THR A 71 -13.63 -4.17 -3.34
C THR A 71 -13.48 -5.69 -3.45
N LEU A 72 -12.35 -6.17 -3.98
CA LEU A 72 -12.08 -7.60 -4.13
C LEU A 72 -11.91 -8.33 -2.79
N ARG A 73 -11.50 -7.60 -1.75
CA ARG A 73 -11.24 -8.12 -0.40
C ARG A 73 -12.41 -7.90 0.57
N THR A 74 -13.38 -7.08 0.20
CA THR A 74 -14.58 -6.86 1.01
C THR A 74 -15.55 -8.02 0.80
N LYS A 75 -16.01 -8.61 1.91
CA LYS A 75 -16.99 -9.69 1.95
C LYS A 75 -18.19 -9.30 2.78
N GLY A 76 -19.32 -9.96 2.49
CA GLY A 76 -20.61 -9.70 3.14
C GLY A 76 -21.32 -8.48 2.55
N THR A 77 -22.41 -8.11 3.18
CA THR A 77 -23.23 -6.95 2.83
C THR A 77 -23.29 -5.99 4.02
N PHE A 78 -23.60 -4.72 3.75
CA PHE A 78 -23.80 -3.73 4.80
C PHE A 78 -24.89 -4.21 5.80
N PRO A 79 -24.70 -4.06 7.12
CA PRO A 79 -23.57 -3.42 7.82
C PRO A 79 -22.42 -4.39 8.19
N ASN A 80 -22.55 -5.68 7.91
CA ASN A 80 -21.64 -6.74 8.38
C ASN A 80 -20.45 -6.99 7.44
N GLN A 81 -20.02 -5.96 6.73
CA GLN A 81 -18.92 -6.05 5.78
C GLN A 81 -17.58 -6.22 6.51
N THR A 82 -16.75 -7.13 6.01
CA THR A 82 -15.41 -7.40 6.52
C THR A 82 -14.39 -7.37 5.40
N ILE A 83 -13.13 -7.03 5.72
CA ILE A 83 -12.02 -7.06 4.76
C ILE A 83 -11.17 -8.28 5.06
N GLU A 84 -11.08 -9.19 4.09
CA GLU A 84 -10.11 -10.29 4.08
C GLU A 84 -8.73 -9.76 3.70
N TRP A 85 -7.82 -9.66 4.67
CA TRP A 85 -6.50 -9.10 4.43
C TRP A 85 -5.56 -10.15 3.84
N ASP A 86 -4.81 -9.76 2.80
CA ASP A 86 -3.67 -10.53 2.32
C ASP A 86 -2.54 -10.54 3.35
N THR A 87 -1.58 -11.45 3.16
CA THR A 87 -0.26 -11.27 3.78
C THR A 87 0.41 -10.03 3.20
N LEU A 88 1.36 -9.46 3.93
CA LEU A 88 2.10 -8.31 3.42
C LEU A 88 2.83 -8.64 2.10
N GLY A 89 3.42 -9.84 1.99
CA GLY A 89 4.11 -10.27 0.76
C GLY A 89 3.20 -10.28 -0.46
N THR A 90 2.04 -10.94 -0.35
CA THR A 90 1.05 -11.01 -1.44
C THR A 90 0.50 -9.64 -1.82
N PHE A 91 0.32 -8.74 -0.85
CA PHE A 91 -0.07 -7.36 -1.14
C PHE A 91 1.00 -6.62 -1.95
N LEU A 92 2.28 -6.76 -1.58
CA LEU A 92 3.38 -6.07 -2.26
C LEU A 92 3.60 -6.57 -3.68
N GLU A 93 3.42 -7.88 -3.94
CA GLU A 93 3.47 -8.43 -5.29
C GLU A 93 2.44 -7.73 -6.18
N LYS A 94 1.19 -7.64 -5.73
CA LYS A 94 0.13 -6.94 -6.48
C LYS A 94 0.39 -5.45 -6.63
N PHE A 95 0.94 -4.81 -5.60
CA PHE A 95 1.30 -3.40 -5.63
C PHE A 95 2.42 -3.17 -6.66
N HIS A 96 3.44 -4.02 -6.67
CA HIS A 96 4.52 -4.01 -7.63
C HIS A 96 3.98 -4.22 -9.05
N ASP A 97 3.15 -5.22 -9.28
CA ASP A 97 2.56 -5.49 -10.60
C ASP A 97 1.75 -4.31 -11.14
N ALA A 98 1.08 -3.56 -10.25
CA ALA A 98 0.32 -2.37 -10.61
C ALA A 98 1.20 -1.15 -10.90
N PHE A 99 2.31 -0.97 -10.18
CA PHE A 99 3.08 0.27 -10.13
C PHE A 99 4.56 0.17 -10.50
N THR A 100 5.00 -0.96 -11.08
CA THR A 100 6.32 -1.07 -11.72
C THR A 100 6.22 -0.65 -13.18
N PRO A 101 7.18 0.10 -13.74
CA PRO A 101 7.21 0.35 -15.17
C PRO A 101 7.12 -0.98 -15.92
N VAL A 102 6.13 -1.13 -16.81
CA VAL A 102 6.20 -2.23 -17.77
C VAL A 102 7.46 -1.93 -18.57
N ASP A 103 8.45 -2.82 -18.53
CA ASP A 103 9.59 -2.74 -19.44
C ASP A 103 9.00 -2.64 -20.85
N LYS A 104 9.02 -1.44 -21.43
CA LYS A 104 8.57 -1.18 -22.81
C LYS A 104 9.57 -1.73 -23.82
N THR A 105 10.33 -2.77 -23.47
CA THR A 105 11.23 -3.49 -24.38
C THR A 105 10.47 -4.40 -25.37
N ARG A 106 9.13 -4.36 -25.42
CA ARG A 106 8.30 -5.09 -26.41
C ARG A 106 7.40 -4.21 -27.28
N SER A 107 7.71 -2.92 -27.44
CA SER A 107 7.01 -2.09 -28.45
C SER A 107 7.94 -1.20 -29.27
N ALA A 108 9.11 -1.72 -29.63
CA ALA A 108 9.96 -1.17 -30.70
C ALA A 108 10.14 -2.18 -31.86
N MET A 109 9.30 -3.22 -31.94
CA MET A 109 9.49 -4.35 -32.86
C MET A 109 8.38 -4.53 -33.90
N ASN A 110 7.53 -3.51 -34.12
CA ASN A 110 6.45 -3.56 -35.12
C ASN A 110 6.50 -2.47 -36.20
N ASP A 111 7.51 -1.59 -36.23
CA ASP A 111 7.62 -0.55 -37.28
C ASP A 111 8.67 -0.86 -38.36
N ILE A 112 9.03 -2.13 -38.54
CA ILE A 112 9.75 -2.58 -39.73
C ILE A 112 8.94 -3.68 -40.41
N LYS A 113 7.98 -3.27 -41.23
CA LYS A 113 7.61 -4.03 -42.44
C LYS A 113 7.06 -3.10 -43.51
#